data_AF-A0A7X8MC39-F1
#
_entry.id   AF-A0A7X8MC39-F1
#
_cell.length_a   1.000
_cell.length_b   1.000
_cell.length_c   1.000
_cell.angle_alpha   90.00
_cell.angle_beta   90.00
_cell.angle_gamma   90.00
#
_symmetry.space_group_name_H-M   'P 1'
#
loop_
_entity.id
_entity.type
_entity.pdbx_description
1 polymer ?
#
loop_
_entity_poly.entity_id
_entity_poly.type
_entity_poly.pdbx_seq_one_letter_code
_entity_poly.pdbx_strand_id
1 'polypeptide(L)'
;MKRMFLLGLLMVVVSLTGCALTKDFTLTLERTFNVNYNGTSYAMQNDVDATEASSDFEKYVSDLESVKLEEVTYLVSNFTGPATQKIVSAKLQVGPTDGSAPTDIASMTDVVLSSVAGKEQTLNTSNAGEDELEDLLLKGDHKARIYFTGTANQAPVKFTIRFTVKCKVKYEKKLI
;
A
#
# COMPACT_ATOMS: atom_id res chain seq x y z
N MET A 1 37.13 9.04 -72.03
CA MET A 1 35.72 8.78 -71.64
C MET A 1 35.57 7.32 -71.26
N LYS A 2 35.42 7.01 -69.97
CA LYS A 2 34.95 5.71 -69.47
C LYS A 2 34.27 5.95 -68.12
N ARG A 3 32.97 5.65 -68.08
CA ARG A 3 32.10 5.61 -66.90
C ARG A 3 32.53 4.45 -65.99
N MET A 4 32.31 4.58 -64.68
CA MET A 4 32.24 3.55 -63.61
C MET A 4 32.62 4.27 -62.28
N PHE A 5 32.00 4.12 -61.11
CA PHE A 5 30.93 3.27 -60.59
C PHE A 5 30.34 4.02 -59.37
N LEU A 6 29.01 3.98 -59.19
CA LEU A 6 28.34 4.35 -57.94
C LEU A 6 28.84 3.45 -56.79
N LEU A 7 29.11 4.03 -55.62
CA LEU A 7 29.03 3.31 -54.34
C LEU A 7 28.20 4.15 -53.37
N GLY A 8 26.94 3.74 -53.23
CA GLY A 8 26.07 4.19 -52.15
C GLY A 8 26.43 3.46 -50.86
N LEU A 9 26.61 4.21 -49.79
CA LEU A 9 26.63 3.69 -48.43
C LEU A 9 25.40 4.25 -47.72
N LEU A 10 24.27 3.57 -47.87
CA LEU A 10 23.08 3.83 -47.08
C LEU A 10 23.31 3.20 -45.70
N MET A 11 23.79 3.99 -44.73
CA MET A 11 23.74 3.58 -43.32
C MET A 11 22.27 3.52 -42.91
N VAL A 12 21.69 2.33 -42.97
CA VAL A 12 20.48 2.02 -42.22
C VAL A 12 20.88 1.98 -40.75
N VAL A 13 20.78 3.13 -40.08
CA VAL A 13 20.74 3.17 -38.62
C VAL A 13 19.43 2.50 -38.24
N VAL A 14 19.49 1.20 -37.96
CA VAL A 14 18.39 0.51 -37.27
C VAL A 14 18.38 1.09 -35.87
N SER A 15 17.59 2.15 -35.68
CA SER A 15 17.18 2.58 -34.36
C SER A 15 16.39 1.41 -33.76
N LEU A 16 17.08 0.54 -33.03
CA LEU A 16 16.49 -0.36 -32.06
C LEU A 16 15.82 0.52 -31.00
N THR A 17 14.63 1.03 -31.32
CA THR A 17 13.69 1.47 -30.29
C THR A 17 13.27 0.17 -29.61
N GLY A 18 14.05 -0.22 -28.59
CA GLY A 18 13.77 -1.39 -27.77
C GLY A 18 12.32 -1.30 -27.32
N CYS A 19 11.52 -2.28 -27.74
CA CYS A 19 10.12 -2.35 -27.33
C CYS A 19 10.14 -2.73 -25.85
N ALA A 20 9.79 -1.81 -24.97
CA ALA A 20 9.64 -2.12 -23.55
C ALA A 20 8.33 -2.89 -23.35
N LEU A 21 8.38 -4.02 -22.65
CA LEU A 21 7.17 -4.71 -22.22
C LEU A 21 6.70 -4.04 -20.93
N THR A 22 5.55 -3.37 -20.98
CA THR A 22 4.91 -2.75 -19.81
C THR A 22 3.64 -3.48 -19.41
N LYS A 23 3.43 -3.67 -18.10
CA LYS A 23 2.18 -4.23 -17.54
C LYS A 23 1.83 -3.47 -16.27
N ASP A 24 0.58 -3.02 -16.20
CA ASP A 24 -0.01 -2.44 -14.99
C ASP A 24 -0.88 -3.50 -14.31
N PHE A 25 -0.83 -3.58 -12.98
CA PHE A 25 -1.77 -4.37 -12.18
C PHE A 25 -2.03 -3.73 -10.81
N THR A 26 -3.09 -4.16 -10.14
CA THR A 26 -3.43 -3.68 -8.80
C THR A 26 -2.96 -4.69 -7.76
N LEU A 27 -2.17 -4.21 -6.80
CA LEU A 27 -1.84 -4.91 -5.56
C LEU A 27 -2.83 -4.49 -4.48
N THR A 28 -3.46 -5.45 -3.81
CA THR A 28 -4.36 -5.17 -2.68
C THR A 28 -3.79 -5.78 -1.41
N LEU A 29 -3.45 -4.95 -0.43
CA LEU A 29 -2.97 -5.36 0.88
C LEU A 29 -4.11 -5.21 1.88
N GLU A 30 -4.51 -6.30 2.53
CA GLU A 30 -5.56 -6.27 3.56
C GLU A 30 -4.99 -6.62 4.93
N ARG A 31 -5.31 -5.83 5.96
CA ARG A 31 -4.95 -6.17 7.33
C ARG A 31 -6.11 -5.99 8.29
N THR A 32 -6.37 -7.05 9.05
CA THR A 32 -7.44 -7.09 10.04
C THR A 32 -6.85 -7.06 11.44
N PHE A 33 -7.35 -6.13 12.25
CA PHE A 33 -6.99 -5.99 13.65
C PHE A 33 -8.21 -6.24 14.55
N ASN A 34 -8.01 -7.02 15.60
CA ASN A 34 -9.04 -7.30 16.60
C ASN A 34 -8.77 -6.46 17.86
N VAL A 35 -9.38 -5.28 17.94
CA VAL A 35 -9.32 -4.43 19.13
C VAL A 35 -10.17 -5.05 20.22
N ASN A 36 -9.53 -5.45 21.32
CA ASN A 36 -10.20 -5.95 22.51
C ASN A 36 -9.40 -5.57 23.77
N TYR A 37 -9.63 -4.37 24.27
CA TYR A 37 -8.85 -3.77 25.38
C TYR A 37 -9.78 -3.37 26.52
N ASN A 38 -9.35 -3.60 27.77
CA ASN A 38 -10.05 -3.12 28.96
C ASN A 38 -9.83 -1.62 29.25
N GLY A 39 -8.84 -1.01 28.59
CA GLY A 39 -8.56 0.42 28.65
C GLY A 39 -9.10 1.16 27.43
N THR A 40 -8.88 2.48 27.39
CA THR A 40 -9.25 3.34 26.27
C THR A 40 -8.22 3.35 25.15
N SER A 41 -6.96 3.03 25.45
CA SER A 41 -5.86 3.03 24.48
C SER A 41 -5.60 1.63 23.94
N TYR A 42 -5.25 1.55 22.66
CA TYR A 42 -4.89 0.30 21.98
C TYR A 42 -3.74 0.53 21.01
N ALA A 43 -2.93 -0.50 20.82
CA ALA A 43 -1.79 -0.51 19.91
C ALA A 43 -1.56 -1.93 19.42
N MET A 44 -1.60 -2.11 18.09
CA MET A 44 -1.39 -3.40 17.44
C MET A 44 -0.53 -3.20 16.21
N GLN A 45 0.12 -4.28 15.77
CA GLN A 45 0.93 -4.28 14.56
C GLN A 45 0.89 -5.63 13.87
N ASN A 46 0.93 -5.63 12.55
CA ASN A 46 0.96 -6.83 11.72
C ASN A 46 1.78 -6.56 10.45
N ASP A 47 2.52 -7.56 10.00
CA ASP A 47 3.35 -7.45 8.81
C ASP A 47 2.52 -7.75 7.55
N VAL A 48 2.76 -6.99 6.49
CA VAL A 48 2.32 -7.23 5.10
C VAL A 48 3.47 -7.72 4.26
N ASP A 49 3.18 -8.61 3.33
CA ASP A 49 4.10 -9.09 2.30
C ASP A 49 3.37 -8.97 0.95
N ALA A 50 3.94 -8.18 0.03
CA ALA A 50 3.34 -7.98 -1.28
C ALA A 50 3.42 -9.22 -2.18
N THR A 51 4.42 -10.08 -1.97
CA THR A 51 4.59 -11.32 -2.75
C THR A 51 3.51 -12.34 -2.38
N GLU A 52 3.13 -12.41 -1.10
CA GLU A 52 2.01 -13.25 -0.65
C GLU A 52 0.65 -12.68 -1.06
N ALA A 53 0.55 -11.35 -1.19
CA ALA A 53 -0.69 -10.67 -1.53
C ALA A 53 -1.04 -10.71 -3.02
N SER A 54 -0.07 -10.95 -3.91
CA SER A 54 -0.30 -11.00 -5.35
C SER A 54 0.73 -11.87 -6.07
N SER A 55 0.25 -12.90 -6.76
CA SER A 55 1.09 -13.75 -7.63
C SER A 55 1.65 -13.00 -8.84
N ASP A 56 0.96 -11.97 -9.33
CA ASP A 56 1.50 -11.07 -10.35
C ASP A 56 2.67 -10.26 -9.75
N PHE A 57 2.55 -9.78 -8.51
CA PHE A 57 3.64 -9.06 -7.84
C PHE A 57 4.88 -9.95 -7.65
N GLU A 58 4.70 -11.15 -7.09
CA GLU A 58 5.77 -12.14 -6.94
C GLU A 58 6.47 -12.44 -8.28
N LYS A 59 5.69 -12.62 -9.35
CA LYS A 59 6.21 -12.96 -10.68
C LYS A 59 7.05 -11.84 -11.30
N TYR A 60 6.69 -10.57 -11.07
CA TYR A 60 7.32 -9.42 -11.71
C TYR A 60 8.27 -8.64 -10.80
N VAL A 61 8.54 -9.15 -9.60
CA VAL A 61 9.27 -8.44 -8.53
C VAL A 61 10.64 -7.89 -8.96
N SER A 62 11.37 -8.58 -9.84
CA SER A 62 12.70 -8.15 -10.32
C SER A 62 12.66 -6.97 -11.30
N ASP A 63 11.50 -6.70 -11.88
CA ASP A 63 11.29 -5.82 -13.03
C ASP A 63 10.24 -4.73 -12.69
N LEU A 64 9.96 -4.53 -11.39
CA LEU A 64 9.04 -3.49 -10.93
C LEU A 64 9.64 -2.10 -11.15
N GLU A 65 8.85 -1.21 -11.76
CA GLU A 65 9.23 0.18 -11.98
C GLU A 65 8.70 1.06 -10.84
N SER A 66 7.44 0.85 -10.45
CA SER A 66 6.81 1.63 -9.38
C SER A 66 5.68 0.87 -8.69
N VAL A 67 5.48 1.19 -7.42
CA VAL A 67 4.29 0.89 -6.63
C VAL A 67 3.72 2.25 -6.22
N LYS A 68 2.43 2.48 -6.44
CA LYS A 68 1.77 3.73 -6.07
C LYS A 68 0.51 3.47 -5.26
N LEU A 69 0.39 4.04 -4.08
CA LEU A 69 -0.83 3.98 -3.27
C LEU A 69 -1.95 4.77 -3.99
N GLU A 70 -3.09 4.12 -4.20
CA GLU A 70 -4.27 4.75 -4.83
C GLU A 70 -5.39 5.01 -3.82
N GLU A 71 -5.61 4.07 -2.89
CA GLU A 71 -6.73 4.15 -1.97
C GLU A 71 -6.42 3.40 -0.67
N VAL A 72 -6.82 3.99 0.46
CA VAL A 72 -6.89 3.30 1.74
C VAL A 72 -8.32 3.38 2.25
N THR A 73 -8.92 2.21 2.50
CA THR A 73 -10.23 2.11 3.16
C THR A 73 -10.14 1.34 4.45
N TYR A 74 -11.15 1.50 5.31
CA TYR A 74 -11.37 0.65 6.46
C TYR A 74 -12.83 0.21 6.60
N LEU A 75 -13.02 -0.95 7.21
CA LEU A 75 -14.32 -1.49 7.60
C LEU A 75 -14.30 -1.87 9.08
N VAL A 76 -15.15 -1.24 9.87
CA VAL A 76 -15.39 -1.64 11.27
C VAL A 76 -16.47 -2.73 11.31
N SER A 77 -16.21 -3.82 12.03
CA SER A 77 -17.15 -4.91 12.28
C SER A 77 -17.04 -5.39 13.73
N ASN A 78 -17.94 -6.28 14.16
CA ASN A 78 -17.94 -6.87 15.52
C ASN A 78 -17.88 -5.85 16.66
N PHE A 79 -18.34 -4.61 16.43
CA PHE A 79 -18.34 -3.57 17.45
C PHE A 79 -19.28 -3.97 18.59
N THR A 80 -18.75 -3.95 19.82
CA THR A 80 -19.51 -4.20 21.04
C THR A 80 -19.23 -3.07 22.01
N GLY A 81 -20.18 -2.13 22.14
CA GLY A 81 -20.05 -1.00 23.04
C GLY A 81 -21.24 -0.05 22.98
N PRO A 82 -21.26 1.00 23.81
CA PRO A 82 -22.29 2.03 23.79
C PRO A 82 -22.36 2.76 22.45
N ALA A 83 -23.55 3.21 22.04
CA ALA A 83 -23.73 3.93 20.78
C ALA A 83 -22.89 5.23 20.68
N THR A 84 -22.55 5.81 21.83
CA THR A 84 -21.71 7.02 21.97
C THR A 84 -20.22 6.74 22.03
N GLN A 85 -19.79 5.47 21.98
CA GLN A 85 -18.37 5.14 21.99
C GLN A 85 -17.74 5.52 20.65
N LYS A 86 -16.65 6.27 20.73
CA LYS A 86 -15.95 6.80 19.58
C LYS A 86 -14.45 6.64 19.71
N ILE A 87 -13.80 6.50 18.57
CA ILE A 87 -12.36 6.74 18.43
C ILE A 87 -12.16 8.24 18.63
N VAL A 88 -11.37 8.62 19.63
CA VAL A 88 -10.98 10.01 19.86
C VAL A 88 -9.86 10.36 18.88
N SER A 89 -8.82 9.53 18.82
CA SER A 89 -7.73 9.64 17.86
C SER A 89 -7.17 8.27 17.54
N ALA A 90 -6.95 7.95 16.27
CA ALA A 90 -6.20 6.77 15.87
C ALA A 90 -5.34 7.04 14.64
N LYS A 91 -4.29 6.25 14.48
CA LYS A 91 -3.33 6.34 13.38
C LYS A 91 -3.17 4.97 12.73
N LEU A 92 -3.18 4.97 11.40
CA LEU A 92 -2.64 3.90 10.59
C LEU A 92 -1.23 4.34 10.19
N GLN A 93 -0.24 3.51 10.50
CA GLN A 93 1.18 3.83 10.26
C GLN A 93 1.86 2.65 9.57
N VAL A 94 2.95 2.93 8.88
CA VAL A 94 3.78 1.94 8.20
C VAL A 94 5.23 2.12 8.59
N GLY A 95 5.97 1.03 8.70
CA GLY A 95 7.42 1.11 8.80
C GLY A 95 8.08 -0.22 8.45
N PRO A 96 9.42 -0.28 8.52
CA PRO A 96 10.16 -1.51 8.28
C PRO A 96 9.81 -2.61 9.31
N THR A 97 9.99 -3.88 8.94
CA THR A 97 9.73 -5.03 9.82
C THR A 97 10.78 -5.21 10.92
N ASP A 98 11.92 -4.51 10.82
CA ASP A 98 13.02 -4.53 11.80
C ASP A 98 12.70 -3.78 13.11
N GLY A 99 11.57 -3.05 13.16
CA GLY A 99 11.14 -2.31 14.34
C GLY A 99 11.59 -0.84 14.38
N SER A 100 12.17 -0.33 13.29
CA SER A 100 12.40 1.10 13.09
C SER A 100 11.11 1.92 13.21
N ALA A 101 11.27 3.23 13.46
CA ALA A 101 10.14 4.12 13.73
C ALA A 101 9.15 4.17 12.54
N PRO A 102 7.84 4.09 12.78
CA PRO A 102 6.85 4.12 11.71
C PRO A 102 6.49 5.56 11.28
N THR A 103 6.01 5.67 10.04
CA THR A 103 5.49 6.87 9.40
C THR A 103 3.96 6.81 9.30
N ASP A 104 3.28 7.92 9.58
CA ASP A 104 1.82 7.99 9.55
C ASP A 104 1.28 7.94 8.11
N ILE A 105 0.49 6.91 7.78
CA ILE A 105 -0.28 6.84 6.52
C ILE A 105 -1.51 7.70 6.64
N ALA A 106 -2.32 7.48 7.67
CA ALA A 106 -3.62 8.12 7.81
C ALA A 106 -3.98 8.30 9.28
N SER A 107 -4.90 9.23 9.54
CA SER A 107 -5.46 9.45 10.86
C SER A 107 -6.98 9.36 10.85
N MET A 108 -7.54 8.92 11.98
CA MET A 108 -8.97 8.89 12.25
C MET A 108 -9.22 9.68 13.53
N THR A 109 -10.12 10.64 13.47
CA THR A 109 -10.47 11.48 14.62
C THR A 109 -11.98 11.56 14.74
N ASP A 110 -12.49 11.51 15.97
CA ASP A 110 -13.91 11.68 16.28
C ASP A 110 -14.86 10.69 15.56
N VAL A 111 -14.43 9.43 15.39
CA VAL A 111 -15.20 8.40 14.67
C VAL A 111 -16.12 7.67 15.64
N VAL A 112 -17.43 7.89 15.53
CA VAL A 112 -18.43 7.12 16.28
C VAL A 112 -18.52 5.70 15.71
N LEU A 113 -18.13 4.69 16.51
CA LEU A 113 -17.99 3.32 16.03
C LEU A 113 -19.31 2.72 15.54
N SER A 114 -20.41 3.03 16.24
CA SER A 114 -21.75 2.57 15.87
C SER A 114 -22.25 3.12 14.53
N SER A 115 -21.83 4.32 14.13
CA SER A 115 -22.30 4.95 12.88
C SER A 115 -21.59 4.43 11.64
N VAL A 116 -20.34 3.99 11.79
CA VAL A 116 -19.48 3.47 10.72
C VAL A 116 -19.45 1.93 10.65
N ALA A 117 -19.91 1.24 11.69
CA ALA A 117 -19.95 -0.22 11.70
C ALA A 117 -20.71 -0.79 10.49
N GLY A 118 -20.09 -1.76 9.82
CA GLY A 118 -20.64 -2.40 8.62
C GLY A 118 -20.56 -1.55 7.34
N LYS A 119 -19.93 -0.38 7.38
CA LYS A 119 -19.77 0.51 6.22
C LYS A 119 -18.29 0.69 5.91
N GLU A 120 -17.93 0.56 4.64
CA GLU A 120 -16.58 0.89 4.18
C GLU A 120 -16.39 2.40 4.20
N GLN A 121 -15.24 2.85 4.67
CA GLN A 121 -14.88 4.26 4.83
C GLN A 121 -13.53 4.51 4.19
N THR A 122 -13.39 5.58 3.40
CA THR A 122 -12.11 5.98 2.79
C THR A 122 -11.34 6.88 3.76
N LEU A 123 -10.02 6.67 3.82
CA LEU A 123 -9.11 7.52 4.58
C LEU A 123 -8.37 8.49 3.66
N ASN A 124 -8.18 9.71 4.15
CA ASN A 124 -7.21 10.62 3.57
C ASN A 124 -5.81 10.21 4.04
N THR A 125 -4.92 10.02 3.10
CA THR A 125 -3.54 9.61 3.32
C THR A 125 -2.59 10.79 3.32
N SER A 126 -1.40 10.59 3.90
CA SER A 126 -0.30 11.54 3.88
C SER A 126 0.74 11.10 2.86
N ASN A 127 1.30 12.06 2.11
CA ASN A 127 2.35 11.76 1.13
C ASN A 127 3.54 11.03 1.77
N ALA A 128 3.94 11.39 3.00
CA ALA A 128 5.05 10.74 3.67
C ALA A 128 4.78 9.26 3.96
N GLY A 129 3.56 8.91 4.36
CA GLY A 129 3.18 7.52 4.59
C GLY A 129 2.93 6.74 3.30
N GLU A 130 2.46 7.40 2.25
CA GLU A 130 2.42 6.85 0.88
C GLU A 130 3.82 6.49 0.42
N ASP A 131 4.74 7.46 0.41
CA ASP A 131 6.13 7.29 -0.02
C ASP A 131 6.83 6.16 0.76
N GLU A 132 6.67 6.11 2.08
CA GLU A 132 7.26 5.05 2.92
C GLU A 132 6.71 3.67 2.58
N LEU A 133 5.38 3.53 2.42
CA LEU A 133 4.80 2.24 2.02
C LEU A 133 5.29 1.84 0.64
N GLU A 134 5.22 2.75 -0.34
CA GLU A 134 5.66 2.49 -1.71
C GLU A 134 7.11 2.03 -1.77
N ASP A 135 8.00 2.69 -1.02
CA ASP A 135 9.41 2.31 -0.91
C ASP A 135 9.61 0.94 -0.27
N LEU A 136 8.90 0.62 0.81
CA LEU A 136 8.99 -0.69 1.48
C LEU A 136 8.45 -1.84 0.63
N LEU A 137 7.45 -1.57 -0.21
CA LEU A 137 6.91 -2.57 -1.13
C LEU A 137 7.80 -2.72 -2.37
N LEU A 138 8.40 -1.63 -2.87
CA LEU A 138 9.22 -1.66 -4.07
C LEU A 138 10.66 -2.17 -3.79
N LYS A 139 11.21 -1.90 -2.60
CA LYS A 139 12.60 -2.19 -2.24
C LYS A 139 12.69 -3.31 -1.19
N GLY A 140 13.87 -3.93 -1.07
CA GLY A 140 14.16 -4.89 0.01
C GLY A 140 13.38 -6.19 -0.10
N ASP A 141 12.76 -6.61 1.00
CA ASP A 141 12.01 -7.88 1.12
C ASP A 141 10.52 -7.75 0.71
N HIS A 142 10.09 -6.60 0.17
CA HIS A 142 8.71 -6.32 -0.25
C HIS A 142 7.68 -6.43 0.90
N LYS A 143 8.16 -6.15 2.11
CA LYS A 143 7.42 -6.29 3.36
C LYS A 143 7.35 -4.96 4.08
N ALA A 144 6.23 -4.71 4.73
CA ALA A 144 6.06 -3.57 5.60
C ALA A 144 5.34 -4.00 6.89
N ARG A 145 5.63 -3.34 8.00
CA ARG A 145 4.86 -3.49 9.23
C ARG A 145 3.78 -2.41 9.27
N ILE A 146 2.53 -2.83 9.38
CA ILE A 146 1.40 -1.94 9.56
C ILE A 146 1.09 -1.84 11.05
N TYR A 147 1.02 -0.61 11.55
CA TYR A 147 0.67 -0.29 12.92
C TYR A 147 -0.70 0.36 12.96
N PHE A 148 -1.52 -0.07 13.92
CA PHE A 148 -2.77 0.59 14.25
C PHE A 148 -2.80 0.94 15.73
N THR A 149 -2.72 2.23 16.01
CA THR A 149 -2.69 2.78 17.36
C THR A 149 -3.83 3.76 17.55
N GLY A 150 -4.39 3.86 18.76
CA GLY A 150 -5.44 4.82 19.00
C GLY A 150 -5.98 4.85 20.42
N THR A 151 -6.94 5.74 20.61
CA THR A 151 -7.66 5.98 21.86
C THR A 151 -9.15 6.10 21.60
N ALA A 152 -9.96 5.59 22.53
CA ALA A 152 -11.40 5.77 22.57
C ALA A 152 -11.81 6.65 23.75
N ASN A 153 -13.04 7.17 23.73
CA ASN A 153 -13.57 7.98 24.82
C ASN A 153 -14.04 7.15 26.03
N GLN A 154 -14.25 5.85 25.86
CA GLN A 154 -14.80 4.94 26.87
C GLN A 154 -14.16 3.57 26.73
N ALA A 155 -14.08 2.82 27.84
CA ALA A 155 -13.60 1.45 27.91
C ALA A 155 -14.70 0.52 28.46
N PRO A 156 -14.66 -0.81 28.19
CA PRO A 156 -13.72 -1.49 27.31
C PRO A 156 -13.93 -1.13 25.83
N VAL A 157 -12.89 -1.27 25.03
CA VAL A 157 -12.93 -1.03 23.58
C VAL A 157 -12.89 -2.37 22.86
N LYS A 158 -13.97 -2.69 22.14
CA LYS A 158 -14.09 -3.96 21.42
C LYS A 158 -14.67 -3.78 20.02
N PHE A 159 -13.86 -4.01 19.00
CA PHE A 159 -14.27 -4.06 17.59
C PHE A 159 -13.20 -4.75 16.73
N THR A 160 -13.59 -5.21 15.55
CA THR A 160 -12.68 -5.61 14.48
C THR A 160 -12.59 -4.47 13.48
N ILE A 161 -11.39 -4.17 12.99
CA ILE A 161 -11.19 -3.23 11.88
C ILE A 161 -10.34 -3.90 10.80
N ARG A 162 -10.80 -3.86 9.56
CA ARG A 162 -10.02 -4.28 8.39
C ARG A 162 -9.64 -3.04 7.60
N PHE A 163 -8.34 -2.85 7.39
CA PHE A 163 -7.83 -1.89 6.42
C PHE A 163 -7.58 -2.59 5.09
N THR A 164 -7.91 -1.91 4.00
CA THR A 164 -7.62 -2.35 2.63
C THR A 164 -6.83 -1.23 1.96
N VAL A 165 -5.62 -1.55 1.51
CA VAL A 165 -4.73 -0.63 0.81
C VAL A 165 -4.60 -1.11 -0.62
N LYS A 166 -5.03 -0.28 -1.59
CA LYS A 166 -4.90 -0.56 -3.02
C LYS A 166 -3.72 0.23 -3.56
N CYS A 167 -2.80 -0.48 -4.19
CA CYS A 167 -1.67 0.10 -4.89
C CYS A 167 -1.73 -0.26 -6.37
N LYS A 168 -1.45 0.71 -7.23
CA LYS A 168 -1.18 0.48 -8.64
C LYS A 168 0.30 0.19 -8.82
N VAL A 169 0.59 -0.93 -9.48
CA VAL A 169 1.95 -1.38 -9.72
C VAL A 169 2.22 -1.32 -11.22
N LYS A 170 3.37 -0.75 -11.59
CA LYS A 170 3.88 -0.73 -12.96
C LYS A 170 5.13 -1.58 -13.07
N TYR A 171 5.14 -2.40 -14.12
CA TYR A 171 6.26 -3.20 -14.55
C TYR A 171 6.77 -2.66 -15.88
N GLU A 172 8.09 -2.58 -16.04
CA GLU A 172 8.74 -2.31 -17.32
C GLU A 172 9.96 -3.22 -17.49
N LYS A 173 9.94 -4.07 -18.51
CA LYS A 173 11.11 -4.84 -18.94
C LYS A 173 11.62 -4.36 -20.27
N LYS A 174 12.87 -3.90 -20.29
CA LYS A 174 13.60 -3.58 -21.52
C LYS A 174 13.98 -4.86 -22.24
N LEU A 175 13.44 -5.06 -23.44
CA LEU A 175 13.89 -6.11 -24.35
C LEU A 175 15.13 -5.59 -25.08
N ILE A 176 16.29 -6.16 -24.74
CA ILE A 176 17.59 -5.90 -25.40
C ILE A 176 17.62 -6.65 -26.73
#